data_AF-A0A9D6RJA3-F1
#
_entry.id   AF-A0A9D6RJA3-F1
#
_cell.length_a   1.000
_cell.length_b   1.000
_cell.length_c   1.000
_cell.angle_alpha   90.00
_cell.angle_beta   90.00
_cell.angle_gamma   90.00
#
_symmetry.space_group_name_H-M   'P 1'
#
loop_
_entity.id
_entity.type
_entity.pdbx_description
1 polymer ?
#
loop_
_entity_poly.entity_id
_entity_poly.type
_entity_poly.pdbx_seq_one_letter_code
_entity_poly.pdbx_strand_id
1 'polypeptide(L)'
;MNVSPQLRACSAKYNPYTSEYEMAPRDAVPAYNPHTGEYEMASPGATARYNPHTGQFEMAGPRETLGYRYNPYTGQWKWMYCD
;
A
#
# COMPACT_ATOMS: atom_id res chain seq x y z
N MET A 1 -12.67 4.45 24.87
CA MET A 1 -11.78 5.01 23.85
C MET A 1 -12.31 4.57 22.50
N ASN A 2 -12.88 5.51 21.75
CA ASN A 2 -13.55 5.25 20.47
C ASN A 2 -12.46 5.14 19.38
N VAL A 3 -12.01 3.93 19.07
CA VAL A 3 -11.10 3.72 17.95
C VAL A 3 -11.91 3.74 16.67
N SER A 4 -11.80 4.85 15.93
CA SER A 4 -12.41 5.04 14.63
C SER A 4 -12.17 3.81 13.73
N PRO A 5 -13.20 3.26 13.07
CA PRO A 5 -13.08 2.04 12.26
C PRO A 5 -12.14 2.16 11.05
N GLN A 6 -11.65 3.36 10.74
CA GLN A 6 -10.73 3.63 9.64
C GLN A 6 -9.26 3.23 9.91
N LEU A 7 -8.92 2.80 11.12
CA LEU A 7 -7.56 2.32 11.46
C LEU A 7 -7.32 0.83 11.15
N ARG A 8 -8.23 0.12 10.47
CA ARG A 8 -8.18 -1.36 10.37
C ARG A 8 -8.05 -1.95 8.96
N ALA A 9 -8.01 -1.15 7.90
CA ALA A 9 -7.85 -1.64 6.53
C ALA A 9 -6.36 -1.85 6.18
N CYS A 10 -5.53 -0.84 6.43
CA CYS A 10 -4.08 -0.90 6.17
C CYS A 10 -3.28 -1.22 7.43
N SER A 11 -2.17 -1.93 7.26
CA SER A 11 -1.18 -2.18 8.30
C SER A 11 0.21 -2.20 7.68
N ALA A 12 1.25 -1.98 8.48
CA ALA A 12 2.61 -2.16 7.99
C ALA A 12 2.85 -3.65 7.70
N LYS A 13 3.41 -3.92 6.52
CA LYS A 13 3.77 -5.24 6.02
C LYS A 13 5.24 -5.23 5.63
N TYR A 14 5.95 -6.27 6.04
CA TYR A 14 7.32 -6.47 5.61
C TYR A 14 7.33 -7.05 4.20
N ASN A 15 8.02 -6.36 3.29
CA ASN A 15 8.27 -6.83 1.95
C ASN A 15 9.64 -7.53 1.89
N PRO A 16 9.70 -8.85 1.66
CA PRO A 16 10.96 -9.59 1.64
C PRO A 16 11.84 -9.29 0.42
N TYR A 17 11.29 -8.68 -0.63
CA TYR A 17 12.04 -8.36 -1.86
C TYR A 17 12.80 -7.03 -1.75
N THR A 18 12.24 -6.07 -1.01
CA THR A 18 12.86 -4.76 -0.75
C THR A 18 13.51 -4.69 0.63
N SER A 19 13.19 -5.63 1.53
CA SER A 19 13.58 -5.62 2.94
C SER A 19 13.05 -4.42 3.73
N GLU A 20 11.91 -3.87 3.32
CA GLU A 20 11.30 -2.68 3.95
C GLU A 20 9.91 -2.97 4.52
N TYR A 21 9.45 -2.10 5.43
CA TYR A 21 8.07 -2.10 5.92
C TYR A 21 7.24 -1.09 5.13
N GLU A 22 6.26 -1.59 4.39
CA GLU A 22 5.32 -0.80 3.58
C GLU A 22 3.96 -0.76 4.26
N MET A 23 3.26 0.37 4.19
CA MET A 23 1.84 0.36 4.51
C MET A 23 1.11 -0.34 3.37
N ALA A 24 0.25 -1.31 3.71
CA ALA A 24 -0.47 -2.12 2.74
C ALA A 24 -1.77 -2.68 3.35
N PRO A 25 -2.71 -3.17 2.53
CA PRO A 25 -3.88 -3.92 2.98
C PRO A 25 -3.51 -5.07 3.93
N ARG A 26 -4.43 -5.44 4.82
CA ARG A 26 -4.15 -6.47 5.84
C ARG A 26 -3.83 -7.85 5.25
N ASP A 27 -4.43 -8.20 4.13
CA ASP A 27 -4.22 -9.45 3.37
C ASP A 27 -3.19 -9.31 2.25
N ALA A 28 -2.42 -8.21 2.25
CA ALA A 28 -1.45 -7.95 1.20
C ALA A 28 -0.42 -9.06 1.06
N VAL A 29 -0.09 -9.33 -0.21
CA VAL A 29 0.96 -10.25 -0.65
C VAL A 29 1.92 -9.49 -1.56
N PRO A 30 3.17 -9.96 -1.73
CA PRO A 30 4.07 -9.36 -2.70
C PRO A 30 3.49 -9.46 -4.12
N ALA A 31 3.40 -8.32 -4.80
CA ALA A 31 2.91 -8.20 -6.16
C ALA A 31 3.96 -7.46 -7.01
N TYR A 32 4.32 -8.04 -8.14
CA TYR A 32 5.28 -7.42 -9.06
C TYR A 32 4.60 -6.32 -9.87
N ASN A 33 5.19 -5.13 -9.85
CA ASN A 33 4.76 -3.99 -10.64
C ASN A 33 5.59 -3.91 -11.94
N PRO A 34 4.99 -4.17 -13.12
CA PRO A 34 5.72 -4.16 -14.38
C PRO A 34 6.14 -2.75 -14.85
N HIS A 35 5.59 -1.68 -14.28
CA HIS A 35 5.94 -0.30 -14.65
C HIS A 35 7.18 0.20 -13.91
N THR A 36 7.40 -0.26 -12.67
CA THR A 36 8.55 0.12 -11.85
C THR A 36 9.63 -0.95 -11.83
N GLY A 37 9.26 -2.21 -12.08
CA GLY A 37 10.15 -3.36 -11.97
C GLY A 37 10.36 -3.85 -10.54
N GLU A 38 9.56 -3.38 -9.59
CA GLU A 38 9.69 -3.65 -8.16
C GLU A 38 8.54 -4.53 -7.64
N TYR A 39 8.74 -5.17 -6.49
CA TYR A 39 7.67 -5.83 -5.75
C TYR A 39 7.10 -4.87 -4.71
N GLU A 40 5.78 -4.82 -4.62
CA GLU A 40 5.03 -4.02 -3.65
C GLU A 40 4.11 -4.93 -2.84
N MET A 41 3.83 -4.57 -1.58
CA MET A 41 2.80 -5.25 -0.80
C MET A 41 1.42 -4.73 -1.20
N ALA A 42 0.62 -5.56 -1.88
CA ALA A 42 -0.70 -5.17 -2.38
C ALA A 42 -1.75 -6.27 -2.19
N SER A 43 -3.04 -5.91 -2.29
CA SER A 43 -4.14 -6.87 -2.22
C SER A 43 -4.00 -7.99 -3.26
N PRO A 44 -4.48 -9.21 -2.97
CA PRO A 44 -4.61 -10.25 -3.97
C PRO A 44 -5.38 -9.77 -5.21
N GLY A 45 -4.84 -10.02 -6.40
CA GLY A 45 -5.43 -9.56 -7.66
C GLY A 45 -5.26 -8.06 -7.94
N ALA A 46 -4.36 -7.38 -7.22
CA ALA A 46 -3.99 -6.00 -7.51
C ALA A 46 -3.46 -5.85 -8.94
N THR A 47 -3.73 -4.68 -9.50
CA THR A 47 -3.24 -4.26 -10.83
C THR A 47 -2.55 -2.91 -10.69
N ALA A 48 -1.57 -2.63 -11.56
CA ALA A 48 -0.93 -1.33 -11.61
C ALA A 48 -1.96 -0.21 -11.87
N ARG A 49 -2.00 0.80 -11.00
CA ARG A 49 -2.81 2.01 -11.11
C ARG A 49 -1.95 3.25 -10.92
N TYR A 50 -2.21 4.26 -11.74
CA TYR A 50 -1.46 5.51 -11.69
C TYR A 50 -1.87 6.36 -10.48
N ASN A 51 -0.93 6.63 -9.59
CA ASN A 51 -1.07 7.53 -8.46
C ASN A 51 -0.69 8.96 -8.86
N PRO A 52 -1.65 9.91 -8.95
CA PRO A 52 -1.37 11.27 -9.42
C PRO A 52 -0.58 12.13 -8.43
N HIS A 53 -0.47 11.73 -7.16
CA HIS A 53 0.28 12.49 -6.15
C HIS A 53 1.77 12.13 -6.14
N THR A 54 2.13 10.92 -6.57
CA THR A 54 3.52 10.46 -6.68
C THR A 54 4.03 10.46 -8.13
N GLY A 55 3.13 10.45 -9.11
CA GLY A 55 3.47 10.33 -10.53
C GLY A 55 3.93 8.91 -10.92
N GLN A 56 3.61 7.91 -10.10
CA GLN A 56 4.06 6.52 -10.29
C GLN A 56 2.86 5.59 -10.42
N PHE A 57 3.08 4.43 -11.04
CA PHE A 57 2.14 3.32 -10.96
C PHE A 57 2.39 2.54 -9.69
N GLU A 58 1.34 2.22 -8.95
CA GLU A 58 1.38 1.40 -7.73
C GLU A 58 0.41 0.23 -7.89
N MET A 59 0.70 -0.90 -7.25
CA MET A 59 -0.17 -2.07 -7.26
C MET A 59 -1.35 -1.83 -6.33
N ALA A 60 -2.55 -1.80 -6.91
CA ALA A 60 -3.76 -1.47 -6.18
C ALA A 60 -4.87 -2.50 -6.41
N GLY A 61 -5.52 -2.90 -5.32
CA GLY A 61 -6.68 -3.77 -5.31
C GLY A 61 -7.89 -3.12 -5.98
N PRO A 62 -8.86 -3.91 -6.47
CA PRO A 62 -10.00 -3.43 -7.26
C PRO A 62 -10.84 -2.37 -6.52
N ARG A 63 -10.95 -2.48 -5.19
CA ARG A 63 -11.79 -1.66 -4.31
C ARG A 63 -11.03 -0.61 -3.52
N GLU A 64 -9.70 -0.58 -3.64
CA GLU A 64 -8.89 0.38 -2.90
C GLU A 64 -9.02 1.78 -3.48
N THR A 65 -8.96 2.77 -2.60
CA THR A 65 -9.03 4.18 -2.96
C THR A 65 -7.74 4.87 -2.57
N LEU A 66 -7.41 5.96 -3.26
CA LEU A 66 -6.22 6.71 -2.92
C LEU A 66 -6.43 7.46 -1.60
N GLY A 67 -5.51 7.31 -0.65
CA GLY A 67 -5.54 8.02 0.63
C GLY A 67 -4.16 8.33 1.17
N TYR A 68 -4.08 9.33 2.06
CA TYR A 68 -2.84 9.68 2.76
C TYR A 68 -2.72 8.85 4.03
N ARG A 69 -1.71 7.99 4.11
CA ARG A 69 -1.52 7.01 5.19
C ARG A 69 -0.18 7.21 5.90
N TYR A 70 -0.19 7.07 7.21
CA TYR A 70 1.00 7.16 8.06
C TYR A 70 1.62 5.78 8.28
N ASN A 71 2.93 5.66 8.07
CA ASN A 71 3.71 4.48 8.42
C ASN A 71 4.44 4.71 9.76
N PRO A 72 4.09 4.00 10.85
CA PRO A 72 4.72 4.20 12.15
C PRO A 72 6.18 3.69 12.23
N TYR A 73 6.63 2.87 11.28
CA TYR A 73 7.99 2.34 11.26
C TYR A 73 8.98 3.31 10.61
N THR A 74 8.53 4.05 9.60
CA THR A 74 9.36 5.06 8.93
C THR A 74 9.08 6.48 9.43
N GLY A 75 7.95 6.70 10.10
CA GLY A 75 7.53 8.04 10.53
C GLY A 75 7.02 8.93 9.40
N GLN A 76 6.73 8.35 8.24
CA GLN A 76 6.38 9.08 7.02
C GLN A 76 4.91 8.93 6.66
N TRP A 77 4.39 9.93 5.95
CA TRP A 77 3.09 9.87 5.32
C TRP A 77 3.25 9.67 3.82
N LYS A 78 2.39 8.85 3.21
CA LYS A 78 2.40 8.56 1.77
C LYS A 78 0.98 8.56 1.20
N TRP A 79 0.82 9.12 0.01
CA TRP A 79 -0.38 8.89 -0.81
C TRP A 79 -0.26 7.49 -1.42
N MET A 80 -1.21 6.62 -1.11
CA MET A 80 -1.21 5.23 -1.57
C MET A 80 -2.64 4.71 -1.76
N TYR A 81 -2.80 3.63 -2.52
CA TYR A 81 -4.06 2.91 -2.61
C TYR A 81 -4.25 1.98 -1.41
N CYS A 82 -5.33 2.17 -0.68
CA CYS A 82 -5.75 1.28 0.40
C CYS A 82 -7.23 1.53 0.75
N ASP A 83 -7.87 0.60 1.45
CA ASP A 83 -9.24 0.77 1.97
C ASP A 83 -9.30 1.54 3.31
#